data_AF-A0A067SLI4-F1
#
_entry.id   AF-A0A067SLI4-F1
#
_cell.length_a   1.000
_cell.length_b   1.000
_cell.length_c   1.000
_cell.angle_alpha   90.00
_cell.angle_beta   90.00
_cell.angle_gamma   90.00
#
_symmetry.space_group_name_H-M   'P 1'
#
loop_
_entity.id
_entity.type
_entity.pdbx_description
1 polymer ?
#
loop_
_entity_poly.entity_id
_entity_poly.type
_entity_poly.pdbx_seq_one_letter_code
_entity_poly.pdbx_strand_id
1 'polypeptide(L)'
;MGRLRRSRVHNARRDVHRASRTRVRTRDLDQIQLIDLDPKNRAALEAQAVDYEKPGLAQHYCVECAKYYETDAALQSHWRSKVHKRRCKQLREPAYTIEESERAAGLGREGRRPTTVVGSSSEIMVDAA
;
A
#
# COMPACT_ATOMS: atom_id res chain seq x y z
N MET A 1 -31.18 -35.13 28.08
CA MET A 1 -30.07 -35.01 27.10
C MET A 1 -29.67 -33.55 26.97
N GLY A 2 -28.70 -33.09 27.78
CA GLY A 2 -28.26 -31.69 27.79
C GLY A 2 -27.43 -31.33 26.55
N ARG A 3 -27.39 -30.05 26.18
CA ARG A 3 -26.54 -29.56 25.08
C ARG A 3 -25.07 -29.77 25.43
N LEU A 4 -24.43 -30.75 24.81
CA LEU A 4 -22.98 -30.94 24.87
C LEU A 4 -22.29 -29.81 24.11
N ARG A 5 -21.40 -29.08 24.80
CA ARG A 5 -20.61 -28.00 24.19
C ARG A 5 -19.60 -28.58 23.21
N ARG A 6 -19.59 -28.10 21.96
CA ARG A 6 -18.57 -28.47 20.97
C ARG A 6 -17.16 -28.07 21.46
N SER A 7 -16.16 -28.88 21.16
CA SER A 7 -14.75 -28.55 21.42
C SER A 7 -14.30 -27.39 20.52
N ARG A 8 -13.27 -26.64 20.96
CA ARG A 8 -12.64 -25.52 20.20
C ARG A 8 -13.58 -24.38 19.76
N VAL A 9 -14.61 -24.05 20.54
CA VAL A 9 -15.49 -22.89 20.27
C VAL A 9 -14.89 -21.52 20.61
N HIS A 10 -13.59 -21.43 20.91
CA HIS A 10 -12.93 -20.15 21.20
C HIS A 10 -12.54 -19.44 19.90
N ASN A 11 -12.98 -18.20 19.74
CA ASN A 11 -12.77 -17.42 18.50
C ASN A 11 -11.40 -16.72 18.43
N ALA A 12 -10.39 -17.20 19.18
CA ALA A 12 -9.04 -16.64 19.23
C ALA A 12 -8.98 -15.09 19.39
N ARG A 13 -9.96 -14.47 20.07
CA ARG A 13 -10.10 -13.00 20.19
C ARG A 13 -8.82 -12.33 20.72
N ARG A 14 -8.13 -12.99 21.64
CA ARG A 14 -6.85 -12.53 22.21
C ARG A 14 -5.78 -12.39 21.13
N ASP A 15 -5.69 -13.36 20.22
CA ASP A 15 -4.64 -13.39 19.19
C ASP A 15 -4.93 -12.39 18.07
N VAL A 16 -6.21 -12.27 17.69
CA VAL A 16 -6.67 -11.21 16.76
C VAL A 16 -6.34 -9.82 17.32
N HIS A 17 -6.64 -9.57 18.60
CA HIS A 17 -6.32 -8.30 19.25
C HIS A 17 -4.80 -8.09 19.40
N ARG A 18 -3.99 -9.14 19.58
CA ARG A 18 -2.52 -9.02 19.63
C ARG A 18 -1.94 -8.65 18.26
N ALA A 19 -2.47 -9.23 17.19
CA ALA A 19 -2.03 -8.96 15.82
C ALA A 19 -2.40 -7.56 15.33
N SER A 20 -3.50 -6.97 15.83
CA SER A 20 -3.94 -5.63 15.41
C SER A 20 -3.22 -4.48 16.12
N ARG A 21 -2.37 -4.75 17.12
CA ARG A 21 -1.64 -3.72 17.88
C ARG A 21 -0.67 -2.94 17.01
N THR A 22 -0.57 -1.64 17.24
CA THR A 22 0.33 -0.72 16.52
C THR A 22 1.80 -1.14 16.59
N ARG A 23 2.27 -1.61 17.75
CA ARG A 23 3.67 -2.03 17.96
C ARG A 23 4.16 -3.23 17.12
N VAL A 24 3.25 -4.00 16.51
CA VAL A 24 3.57 -5.18 15.68
C VAL A 24 3.10 -4.97 14.23
N ARG A 25 2.74 -3.74 13.86
CA ARG A 25 2.29 -3.46 12.49
C ARG A 25 3.44 -3.61 11.51
N THR A 26 3.12 -4.27 10.40
CA THR A 26 3.99 -4.43 9.23
C THR A 26 3.79 -3.26 8.28
N ARG A 27 4.69 -3.08 7.32
CA ARG A 27 4.52 -2.07 6.27
C ARG A 27 3.22 -2.29 5.49
N ASP A 28 2.52 -1.19 5.26
CA ASP A 28 1.26 -1.17 4.53
C ASP A 28 1.49 -1.33 3.01
N LEU A 29 0.45 -1.73 2.28
CA LEU A 29 0.54 -2.03 0.85
C LEU A 29 0.81 -0.78 0.00
N ASP A 30 0.15 0.31 0.34
CA ASP A 30 0.31 1.63 -0.26
C ASP A 30 1.72 2.18 -0.08
N GLN A 31 2.31 2.04 1.12
CA GLN A 31 3.70 2.43 1.38
C GLN A 31 4.67 1.66 0.48
N ILE A 32 4.48 0.35 0.35
CA ILE A 32 5.34 -0.48 -0.51
C ILE A 32 5.18 -0.07 -1.97
N GLN A 33 3.95 0.17 -2.42
CA GLN A 33 3.67 0.52 -3.80
C GLN A 33 4.17 1.90 -4.21
N LEU A 34 4.03 2.89 -3.33
CA LEU A 34 4.38 4.29 -3.60
C LEU A 34 5.84 4.62 -3.32
N ILE A 35 6.50 3.89 -2.41
CA ILE A 35 7.85 4.22 -1.95
C ILE A 35 8.83 3.10 -2.30
N ASP A 36 8.58 1.88 -1.84
CA ASP A 36 9.59 0.80 -1.92
C ASP A 36 9.77 0.22 -3.34
N LEU A 37 8.70 0.21 -4.14
CA LEU A 37 8.75 -0.26 -5.53
C LEU A 37 9.42 0.73 -6.49
N ASP A 38 9.62 1.98 -6.09
CA ASP A 38 10.35 2.95 -6.90
C ASP A 38 11.76 2.43 -7.20
N PRO A 39 12.24 2.49 -8.45
CA PRO A 39 13.49 1.84 -8.85
C PRO A 39 14.70 2.35 -8.07
N LYS A 40 14.68 3.62 -7.64
CA LYS A 40 15.72 4.22 -6.80
C LYS A 40 15.77 3.58 -5.40
N ASN A 41 14.60 3.46 -4.76
CA ASN A 41 14.49 2.90 -3.42
C ASN A 41 14.67 1.39 -3.45
N ARG A 42 14.12 0.71 -4.45
CA ARG A 42 14.28 -0.72 -4.66
C ARG A 42 15.75 -1.12 -4.74
N ALA A 43 16.55 -0.43 -5.55
CA ALA A 43 17.98 -0.70 -5.66
C ALA A 43 18.71 -0.51 -4.31
N ALA A 44 18.36 0.53 -3.55
CA ALA A 44 18.93 0.76 -2.23
C ALA A 44 18.49 -0.28 -1.19
N LEU A 45 17.26 -0.79 -1.29
CA LEU A 45 16.71 -1.81 -0.39
C LEU A 45 17.25 -3.21 -0.69
N GLU A 46 17.53 -3.52 -1.96
CA GLU A 46 18.16 -4.77 -2.38
C GLU A 46 19.66 -4.78 -2.07
N ALA A 47 20.34 -3.63 -2.19
CA ALA A 47 21.77 -3.48 -1.89
C ALA A 47 22.02 -2.80 -0.52
N GLN A 48 21.41 -3.35 0.55
CA GLN A 48 21.63 -2.84 1.91
C GLN A 48 23.02 -3.18 2.45
N ALA A 49 23.59 -2.25 3.22
CA ALA A 49 24.79 -2.53 4.01
C ALA A 49 24.51 -3.63 5.05
N VAL A 50 25.56 -4.35 5.43
CA VAL A 50 25.51 -5.41 6.44
C VAL A 50 25.07 -4.83 7.78
N ASP A 51 23.95 -5.35 8.29
CA ASP A 51 23.33 -4.91 9.55
C ASP A 51 23.13 -6.12 10.47
N TYR A 52 23.80 -6.10 11.63
CA TYR A 52 23.86 -7.21 12.57
C TYR A 52 22.57 -7.44 13.36
N GLU A 53 21.70 -6.44 13.46
CA GLU A 53 20.44 -6.54 14.22
C GLU A 53 19.34 -7.25 13.40
N LYS A 54 19.53 -7.35 12.09
CA LYS A 54 18.54 -7.94 11.17
C LYS A 54 18.88 -9.39 10.82
N PRO A 55 17.86 -10.24 10.60
CA PRO A 55 18.07 -11.58 10.07
C PRO A 55 18.87 -11.56 8.77
N GLY A 56 19.80 -12.51 8.61
CA GLY A 56 20.60 -12.65 7.40
C GLY A 56 21.43 -11.42 7.07
N LEU A 57 21.84 -10.65 8.08
CA LEU A 57 22.68 -9.46 7.93
C LEU A 57 22.07 -8.39 7.00
N ALA A 58 20.74 -8.35 6.93
CA ALA A 58 19.94 -7.55 5.99
C ALA A 58 20.15 -7.85 4.50
N GLN A 59 20.94 -8.85 4.14
CA GLN A 59 21.27 -9.15 2.75
C GLN A 59 20.12 -9.85 2.00
N HIS A 60 19.37 -10.71 2.69
CA HIS A 60 18.29 -11.49 2.08
C HIS A 60 16.93 -10.81 2.33
N TYR A 61 16.64 -9.75 1.59
CA TYR A 61 15.43 -8.94 1.75
C TYR A 61 14.43 -9.12 0.59
N CYS A 62 13.15 -9.23 0.93
CA CYS A 62 12.05 -9.22 -0.04
C CYS A 62 11.30 -7.88 0.05
N VAL A 63 11.37 -7.09 -1.02
CA VAL A 63 10.77 -5.75 -1.11
C VAL A 63 9.25 -5.83 -1.07
N GLU A 64 8.64 -6.74 -1.83
CA GLU A 64 7.17 -6.82 -1.95
C GLU A 64 6.47 -7.21 -0.62
N CYS A 65 7.17 -8.01 0.20
CA CYS A 65 6.65 -8.49 1.48
C CYS A 65 7.24 -7.75 2.69
N ALA A 66 8.15 -6.80 2.46
CA ALA A 66 8.89 -6.07 3.48
C ALA A 66 9.46 -6.96 4.59
N LYS A 67 10.11 -8.07 4.22
CA LYS A 67 10.58 -9.10 5.17
C LYS A 67 12.02 -9.53 4.91
N TYR A 68 12.79 -9.67 5.98
CA TYR A 68 14.14 -10.23 5.98
C TYR A 68 14.12 -11.74 6.20
N TYR A 69 15.08 -12.41 5.55
CA TYR A 69 15.30 -13.84 5.63
C TYR A 69 16.73 -14.12 6.11
N GLU A 70 16.96 -15.31 6.65
CA GLU A 70 18.26 -15.72 7.17
C GLU A 70 19.25 -16.14 6.07
N THR A 71 18.75 -16.71 4.96
CA THR A 71 19.56 -17.27 3.88
C THR A 71 18.91 -17.02 2.51
N ASP A 72 19.72 -17.11 1.44
CA ASP A 72 19.22 -17.04 0.06
C ASP A 72 18.21 -18.15 -0.25
N ALA A 73 18.46 -19.38 0.21
CA ALA A 73 17.54 -20.50 -0.03
C ALA A 73 16.15 -20.21 0.55
N ALA A 74 16.08 -19.59 1.74
CA ALA A 74 14.83 -19.18 2.35
C ALA A 74 14.10 -18.10 1.52
N LEU A 75 14.83 -17.11 1.02
CA LEU A 75 14.28 -16.07 0.13
C LEU A 75 13.72 -16.66 -1.18
N GLN A 76 14.46 -17.57 -1.82
CA GLN A 76 14.02 -18.25 -3.04
C GLN A 76 12.77 -19.10 -2.80
N SER A 77 12.72 -19.82 -1.67
CA SER A 77 11.53 -20.60 -1.30
C SER A 77 10.31 -19.70 -1.05
N HIS A 78 10.54 -18.50 -0.47
CA HIS A 78 9.49 -17.53 -0.24
C HIS A 78 8.87 -17.02 -1.54
N TRP A 79 9.66 -16.70 -2.56
CA TRP A 79 9.13 -16.24 -3.86
C TRP A 79 8.21 -17.27 -4.53
N ARG A 80 8.49 -18.56 -4.33
CA ARG A 80 7.66 -19.65 -4.88
C ARG A 80 6.36 -19.86 -4.08
N SER A 81 6.32 -19.40 -2.84
CA SER A 81 5.20 -19.60 -1.92
C SER A 81 3.92 -18.87 -2.37
N LYS A 82 2.77 -19.37 -1.92
CA LYS A 82 1.46 -18.76 -2.21
C LYS A 82 1.31 -17.37 -1.57
N VAL A 83 1.98 -17.13 -0.45
CA VAL A 83 1.90 -15.85 0.29
C VAL A 83 2.49 -14.73 -0.54
N HIS A 84 3.71 -14.94 -1.06
CA HIS A 84 4.37 -13.96 -1.93
C HIS A 84 3.56 -13.72 -3.21
N LYS A 85 3.14 -14.78 -3.89
CA LYS A 85 2.31 -14.69 -5.10
C LYS A 85 1.01 -13.92 -4.87
N ARG A 86 0.38 -14.07 -3.70
CA ARG A 86 -0.81 -13.29 -3.33
C ARG A 86 -0.46 -11.81 -3.11
N ARG A 87 0.66 -11.52 -2.46
CA ARG A 87 1.14 -10.14 -2.24
C ARG A 87 1.44 -9.43 -3.56
N CYS A 88 2.14 -10.09 -4.49
CA CYS A 88 2.40 -9.54 -5.81
C CYS A 88 1.12 -9.29 -6.61
N LYS A 89 0.07 -10.11 -6.44
CA LYS A 89 -1.24 -9.84 -7.05
C LYS A 89 -1.88 -8.58 -6.47
N GLN A 90 -1.83 -8.39 -5.15
CA GLN A 90 -2.34 -7.18 -4.49
C GLN A 90 -1.58 -5.92 -4.93
N LEU A 91 -0.25 -5.99 -5.04
CA LEU A 91 0.57 -4.84 -5.46
C LEU A 91 0.41 -4.47 -6.95
N ARG A 92 -0.22 -5.33 -7.77
CA ARG A 92 -0.56 -4.98 -9.17
C ARG A 92 -1.79 -4.09 -9.24
N GLU A 93 -2.68 -4.17 -8.26
CA GLU A 93 -3.82 -3.26 -8.15
C GLU A 93 -3.31 -1.90 -7.65
N PRO A 94 -3.86 -0.77 -8.14
CA PRO A 94 -3.47 0.54 -7.63
C PRO A 94 -3.81 0.65 -6.14
N ALA A 95 -2.89 1.21 -5.35
CA ALA A 95 -3.12 1.46 -3.93
C ALA A 95 -4.31 2.40 -3.74
N TYR A 96 -5.16 2.07 -2.77
CA TYR A 96 -6.28 2.92 -2.37
C TYR A 96 -5.76 4.22 -1.76
N THR A 97 -6.28 5.35 -2.21
CA THR A 97 -5.83 6.69 -1.77
C THR A 97 -6.90 7.45 -1.00
N ILE A 98 -6.46 8.43 -0.20
CA ILE A 98 -7.37 9.33 0.52
C ILE A 98 -8.24 10.11 -0.48
N GLU A 99 -7.66 10.56 -1.60
CA GLU A 99 -8.40 11.29 -2.65
C GLU A 99 -9.53 10.46 -3.25
N GLU A 100 -9.33 9.15 -3.42
CA GLU A 100 -10.38 8.23 -3.86
C GLU A 100 -11.51 8.11 -2.84
N SER A 101 -11.15 8.08 -1.55
CA SER A 101 -12.11 8.10 -0.43
C SER A 101 -12.96 9.38 -0.43
N GLU A 102 -12.31 10.52 -0.58
CA GLU A 102 -12.95 11.84 -0.60
C GLU A 102 -13.85 12.00 -1.83
N ARG A 103 -13.40 11.52 -3.00
CA ARG A 103 -14.20 11.50 -4.23
C ARG A 103 -15.45 10.65 -4.06
N ALA A 104 -15.34 9.45 -3.49
CA ALA A 104 -16.48 8.58 -3.21
C ALA A 104 -17.45 9.19 -2.18
N ALA A 105 -16.94 9.98 -1.23
CA ALA A 105 -17.74 10.71 -0.25
C ALA A 105 -18.38 12.01 -0.79
N GLY A 106 -18.13 12.37 -2.06
CA GLY A 106 -18.62 13.62 -2.66
C GLY A 106 -17.85 14.88 -2.25
N LEU A 107 -16.70 14.72 -1.58
CA LEU A 107 -15.78 15.79 -1.18
C LEU A 107 -14.63 15.99 -2.18
N GLY A 108 -14.64 15.24 -3.29
CA GLY A 108 -13.59 15.26 -4.29
C GLY A 108 -13.36 16.67 -4.84
N ARG A 109 -12.09 17.11 -4.81
CA ARG A 109 -11.59 18.32 -5.47
C ARG A 109 -11.61 18.16 -7.00
N GLU A 110 -12.72 17.75 -7.58
CA GLU A 110 -12.89 17.81 -9.01
C GLU A 110 -12.97 19.29 -9.37
N GLY A 111 -12.04 19.76 -10.20
CA GLY A 111 -11.90 21.17 -10.61
C GLY A 111 -13.08 21.74 -11.40
N ARG A 112 -14.31 21.27 -11.19
CA ARG A 112 -15.54 21.97 -11.58
C ARG A 112 -15.77 23.14 -10.62
N ARG A 113 -14.88 24.12 -10.63
CA ARG A 113 -15.40 25.49 -10.56
C ARG A 113 -16.12 25.71 -11.89
N PRO A 114 -17.40 26.08 -11.92
CA PRO A 114 -17.94 26.70 -13.12
C PRO A 114 -17.13 27.99 -13.30
N THR A 115 -16.21 28.01 -14.25
CA THR A 115 -15.68 29.26 -14.77
C THR A 115 -16.87 29.95 -15.42
N THR A 116 -17.56 30.80 -14.66
CA THR A 116 -18.43 31.81 -15.25
C THR A 116 -17.51 32.76 -16.00
N VAL A 117 -17.31 32.44 -17.28
CA VAL A 117 -16.82 33.32 -18.33
C VAL A 117 -17.41 34.71 -18.13
N VAL A 118 -16.58 35.68 -17.73
CA VAL A 118 -16.95 37.09 -17.76
C VAL A 118 -16.99 37.46 -19.24
N GLY A 119 -18.20 37.55 -19.78
CA GLY A 119 -18.43 37.93 -21.17
C GLY A 119 -17.98 39.36 -21.42
N SER A 120 -16.95 39.54 -22.24
CA SER A 120 -16.65 40.80 -22.90
C SER A 120 -17.28 40.78 -24.30
N SER A 121 -18.53 41.20 -24.37
CA SER A 121 -19.17 41.79 -25.56
C SER A 121 -19.59 43.17 -25.07
N SER A 122 -19.28 44.29 -25.69
CA SER A 122 -19.20 44.62 -27.11
C SER A 122 -18.72 46.07 -27.20
N GLU A 123 -17.86 46.41 -28.16
CA GLU A 123 -17.96 47.69 -28.88
C GLU A 123 -17.37 47.49 -30.28
N ILE A 124 -18.26 47.49 -31.27
CA ILE A 124 -17.99 47.51 -32.71
C ILE A 124 -18.35 48.93 -33.20
N MET A 125 -17.56 49.42 -34.16
CA MET A 125 -17.72 50.63 -35.00
C MET A 125 -17.28 51.95 -34.35
N VAL A 126 -16.47 52.80 -34.99
CA VAL A 126 -16.79 53.47 -36.27
C VAL A 126 -15.55 53.85 -37.12
N ASP A 127 -15.64 53.53 -38.41
CA ASP A 127 -15.32 54.30 -39.63
C ASP A 127 -13.93 54.93 -39.97
N ALA A 128 -13.51 54.55 -41.19
CA ALA A 128 -13.18 55.39 -42.35
C ALA A 128 -11.75 55.86 -42.68
N ALA A 129 -11.41 55.55 -43.96
CA ALA A 129 -10.43 56.15 -44.89
C ALA A 129 -8.94 55.76 -44.76
#